data_AF-A0A1V4TY91-F1
#
_entry.id   AF-A0A1V4TY91-F1
#
_cell.length_a   1.000
_cell.length_b   1.000
_cell.length_c   1.000
_cell.angle_alpha   90.00
_cell.angle_beta   90.00
_cell.angle_gamma   90.00
#
_symmetry.space_group_name_H-M   'P 1'
#
loop_
_entity.id
_entity.type
_entity.pdbx_description
1 polymer ?
#
loop_
_entity_poly.entity_id
_entity_poly.type
_entity_poly.pdbx_seq_one_letter_code
_entity_poly.pdbx_strand_id
1 'polypeptide(L)'
;MVIGFLERNPGDFAGAICVLPTNLQMMFVHAYQSYLFNLMLSERMRRGMPLNAPSVGDIVLPADRDGNPDHDKQVPVTRTNIDLVERQVRDRRAFISATLFGSESVLAEGEMGKIERQAIQREGLRPEDFLVPAIPHCSSRGSRRELICEYRDLRLDVGEDGYTASFFLGKGCYATVLLREFMKSDLDEY
;
A
#
# COMPACT_ATOMS: atom_id res chain seq x y z
N MET A 1 -23.48 -11.01 -16.96
CA MET A 1 -23.34 -12.14 -16.01
C MET A 1 -23.85 -11.78 -14.63
N VAL A 2 -23.28 -10.78 -13.94
CA VAL A 2 -23.74 -10.31 -12.62
C VAL A 2 -25.21 -9.85 -12.64
N ILE A 3 -25.59 -8.96 -13.56
CA ILE A 3 -26.98 -8.45 -13.68
C ILE A 3 -27.97 -9.60 -13.92
N GLY A 4 -27.65 -10.51 -14.86
CA GLY A 4 -28.51 -11.66 -15.14
C GLY A 4 -28.61 -12.65 -13.97
N PHE A 5 -27.61 -12.71 -13.07
CA PHE A 5 -27.73 -13.49 -11.84
C PHE A 5 -28.72 -12.83 -10.87
N LEU A 6 -28.65 -11.52 -10.68
CA LEU A 6 -29.56 -10.77 -9.80
C LEU A 6 -30.99 -10.75 -10.31
N GLU A 7 -31.19 -10.73 -11.62
CA GLU A 7 -32.52 -10.87 -12.22
C GLU A 7 -33.20 -12.18 -11.80
N ARG A 8 -32.43 -13.27 -11.74
CA ARG A 8 -32.92 -14.60 -11.33
C ARG A 8 -32.94 -14.81 -9.82
N ASN A 9 -32.09 -14.11 -9.07
CA ASN A 9 -31.95 -14.21 -7.62
C ASN A 9 -32.01 -12.82 -6.97
N PRO A 10 -33.18 -12.17 -6.94
CA PRO A 10 -33.30 -10.83 -6.39
C PRO A 10 -32.84 -10.77 -4.93
N GLY A 11 -31.96 -9.81 -4.62
CA GLY A 11 -31.42 -9.60 -3.27
C GLY A 11 -30.16 -10.40 -2.93
N ASP A 12 -29.75 -11.38 -3.76
CA ASP A 12 -28.51 -12.12 -3.56
C ASP A 12 -27.30 -11.40 -4.20
N PHE A 13 -26.91 -10.28 -3.58
CA PHE A 13 -25.78 -9.47 -4.04
C PHE A 13 -24.43 -10.17 -3.89
N ALA A 14 -24.26 -11.00 -2.85
CA ALA A 14 -23.03 -11.76 -2.63
C ALA A 14 -22.88 -12.84 -3.72
N GLY A 15 -23.93 -13.60 -4.00
CA GLY A 15 -23.97 -14.57 -5.10
C GLY A 15 -23.70 -13.92 -6.45
N ALA A 16 -24.16 -12.67 -6.66
CA ALA A 16 -23.89 -11.93 -7.88
C ALA A 16 -22.40 -11.62 -8.10
N ILE A 17 -21.67 -11.29 -7.03
CA ILE A 17 -20.20 -11.11 -7.07
C ILE A 17 -19.49 -12.45 -7.32
N CYS A 18 -19.99 -13.54 -6.73
CA CYS A 18 -19.43 -14.89 -6.90
C CYS A 18 -19.48 -15.40 -8.35
N VAL A 19 -20.22 -14.77 -9.25
CA VAL A 19 -20.22 -15.08 -10.69
C VAL A 19 -18.91 -14.67 -11.37
N LEU A 20 -18.17 -13.70 -10.80
CA LEU A 20 -16.88 -13.27 -11.31
C LEU A 20 -15.79 -14.29 -11.00
N PRO A 21 -14.65 -14.32 -11.74
CA PRO A 21 -13.50 -15.13 -11.36
C PRO A 21 -12.98 -14.76 -9.97
N THR A 22 -12.52 -15.74 -9.18
CA THR A 22 -12.08 -15.56 -7.78
C THR A 22 -11.09 -14.40 -7.59
N ASN A 23 -10.13 -14.24 -8.51
CA ASN A 23 -9.15 -13.16 -8.43
C ASN A 23 -9.78 -11.77 -8.56
N LEU A 24 -10.84 -11.63 -9.36
CA LEU A 24 -11.53 -10.36 -9.54
C LEU A 24 -12.41 -10.01 -8.33
N GLN A 25 -12.94 -11.02 -7.63
CA GLN A 25 -13.70 -10.82 -6.39
C GLN A 25 -12.80 -10.19 -5.31
N MET A 26 -11.60 -10.77 -5.10
CA MET A 26 -10.62 -10.25 -4.14
C MET A 26 -10.04 -8.89 -4.54
N MET A 27 -10.04 -8.57 -5.84
CA MET A 27 -9.56 -7.29 -6.35
C MET A 27 -10.30 -6.10 -5.73
N PHE A 28 -11.60 -6.22 -5.43
CA PHE A 28 -12.36 -5.13 -4.82
C PHE A 28 -11.84 -4.78 -3.42
N VAL A 29 -11.53 -5.80 -2.61
CA VAL A 29 -10.97 -5.64 -1.26
C VAL A 29 -9.59 -5.01 -1.35
N HIS A 30 -8.73 -5.53 -2.24
CA HIS A 30 -7.38 -4.98 -2.45
C HIS A 30 -7.38 -3.56 -3.02
N ALA A 31 -8.34 -3.22 -3.89
CA ALA A 31 -8.48 -1.87 -4.41
C ALA A 31 -8.82 -0.88 -3.28
N TYR A 32 -9.71 -1.28 -2.37
CA TYR A 32 -10.05 -0.43 -1.22
C TYR A 32 -8.90 -0.30 -0.22
N GLN A 33 -8.16 -1.38 0.06
CA GLN A 33 -6.92 -1.32 0.86
C GLN A 33 -5.89 -0.36 0.24
N SER A 34 -5.73 -0.43 -1.09
CA SER A 34 -4.81 0.44 -1.84
C SER A 34 -5.25 1.91 -1.80
N TYR A 35 -6.55 2.16 -1.89
CA TYR A 35 -7.13 3.51 -1.72
C TYR A 35 -6.77 4.11 -0.36
N LEU A 36 -7.03 3.35 0.72
CA LEU A 36 -6.68 3.78 2.08
C LEU A 36 -5.17 4.03 2.23
N PHE A 37 -4.33 3.13 1.71
CA PHE A 37 -2.89 3.30 1.70
C PHE A 37 -2.45 4.61 1.02
N ASN A 38 -3.01 4.91 -0.15
CA ASN A 38 -2.68 6.13 -0.89
C ASN A 38 -3.12 7.40 -0.14
N LEU A 39 -4.27 7.38 0.54
CA LEU A 39 -4.70 8.48 1.42
C LEU A 39 -3.71 8.70 2.56
N MET A 40 -3.29 7.62 3.23
CA MET A 40 -2.36 7.68 4.35
C MET A 40 -0.97 8.18 3.92
N LEU A 41 -0.45 7.67 2.80
CA LEU A 41 0.82 8.13 2.23
C LEU A 41 0.77 9.64 1.89
N SER A 42 -0.31 10.07 1.23
CA SER A 42 -0.52 11.47 0.87
C SER A 42 -0.62 12.38 2.10
N GLU A 43 -1.30 11.92 3.15
CA GLU A 43 -1.41 12.65 4.41
C GLU A 43 -0.04 12.76 5.11
N ARG A 44 0.76 11.69 5.13
CA ARG A 44 2.11 11.71 5.68
C ARG A 44 2.97 12.77 4.99
N MET A 45 2.94 12.79 3.66
CA MET A 45 3.64 13.80 2.85
C MET A 45 3.15 15.21 3.16
N ARG A 46 1.83 15.42 3.28
CA ARG A 46 1.25 16.74 3.59
C ARG A 46 1.67 17.28 4.96
N ARG A 47 1.91 16.39 5.92
CA ARG A 47 2.44 16.76 7.25
C ARG A 47 3.95 17.03 7.27
N GLY A 48 4.62 16.92 6.13
CA GLY A 48 6.07 17.09 6.03
C GLY A 48 6.87 15.99 6.71
N MET A 49 6.24 14.83 6.98
CA MET A 49 6.95 13.70 7.56
C MET A 49 7.86 13.05 6.51
N PRO A 50 9.11 12.72 6.84
CA PRO A 50 10.01 12.08 5.90
C PRO A 50 9.50 10.68 5.49
N LEU A 51 9.71 10.35 4.21
CA LEU A 51 9.42 9.03 3.66
C LEU A 51 10.66 8.12 3.66
N ASN A 52 11.85 8.70 3.77
CA ASN A 52 13.16 8.04 3.74
C ASN A 52 13.90 8.08 5.09
N ALA A 53 13.25 8.55 6.15
CA ALA A 53 13.77 8.53 7.52
C ALA A 53 12.64 8.20 8.50
N PRO A 54 12.85 7.29 9.46
CA PRO A 54 11.81 6.86 10.39
C PRO A 54 11.52 7.95 11.44
N SER A 55 10.28 7.98 11.91
CA SER A 55 9.85 8.73 13.08
C SER A 55 9.49 7.77 14.21
N VAL A 56 9.62 8.20 15.47
CA VAL A 56 9.15 7.41 16.62
C VAL A 56 7.65 7.13 16.46
N GLY A 57 7.28 5.86 16.61
CA GLY A 57 5.94 5.34 16.41
C GLY A 57 5.69 4.74 15.02
N ASP A 58 6.59 4.97 14.04
CA ASP A 58 6.53 4.26 12.76
C ASP A 58 6.65 2.74 12.96
N ILE A 59 6.26 1.99 11.94
CA ILE A 59 6.57 0.56 11.83
C ILE A 59 7.40 0.38 10.56
N VAL A 60 8.55 -0.27 10.69
CA VAL A 60 9.42 -0.61 9.56
C VAL A 60 9.37 -2.11 9.25
N LEU A 61 9.64 -2.43 8.00
CA LEU A 61 9.79 -3.78 7.47
C LEU A 61 11.29 -4.01 7.20
N PRO A 62 11.96 -4.95 7.87
CA PRO A 62 13.33 -5.31 7.54
C PRO A 62 13.44 -5.85 6.11
N ALA A 63 14.63 -5.79 5.52
CA ALA A 63 14.90 -6.47 4.26
C ALA A 63 15.08 -7.99 4.47
N ASP A 64 14.55 -8.79 3.55
CA ASP A 64 14.81 -10.21 3.43
C ASP A 64 16.21 -10.49 2.84
N ARG A 65 16.51 -11.76 2.53
CA ARG A 65 17.80 -12.17 1.97
C ARG A 65 18.07 -11.61 0.57
N ASP A 66 17.02 -11.29 -0.16
CA ASP A 66 17.07 -10.76 -1.53
C ASP A 66 17.00 -9.22 -1.55
N GLY A 67 16.90 -8.58 -0.38
CA GLY A 67 16.82 -7.14 -0.24
C GLY A 67 15.41 -6.56 -0.38
N ASN A 68 14.36 -7.40 -0.38
CA ASN A 68 12.97 -6.95 -0.46
C ASN A 68 12.38 -6.74 0.95
N PRO A 69 11.33 -5.92 1.12
CA PRO A 69 10.63 -5.79 2.39
C PRO A 69 10.06 -7.14 2.87
N ASP A 70 10.40 -7.54 4.09
CA ASP A 70 9.87 -8.73 4.77
C ASP A 70 8.55 -8.35 5.46
N HIS A 71 7.42 -8.60 4.79
CA HIS A 71 6.08 -8.26 5.30
C HIS A 71 5.65 -9.08 6.53
N ASP A 72 6.34 -10.19 6.84
CA ASP A 72 6.07 -11.01 8.02
C ASP A 72 6.75 -10.44 9.28
N LYS A 73 7.75 -9.58 9.12
CA LYS A 73 8.47 -8.93 10.22
C LYS A 73 8.16 -7.45 10.30
N GLN A 74 7.45 -7.07 11.37
CA GLN A 74 7.13 -5.68 11.66
C GLN A 74 7.90 -5.22 12.89
N VAL A 75 8.65 -4.12 12.75
CA VAL A 75 9.47 -3.57 13.84
C VAL A 75 8.97 -2.16 14.18
N PRO A 76 8.34 -1.97 15.36
CA PRO A 76 8.00 -0.65 15.85
C PRO A 76 9.25 0.20 16.11
N VAL A 77 9.20 1.45 15.67
CA VAL A 77 10.25 2.44 15.91
C VAL A 77 9.98 3.12 17.25
N THR A 78 10.90 2.96 18.18
CA THR A 78 10.86 3.53 19.52
C THR A 78 12.02 4.50 19.70
N ARG A 79 12.00 5.27 20.80
CA ARG A 79 13.13 6.13 21.16
C ARG A 79 14.43 5.36 21.40
N THR A 80 14.35 4.06 21.71
CA THR A 80 15.53 3.25 22.03
C THR A 80 16.19 2.64 20.81
N ASN A 81 15.45 2.41 19.72
CA ASN A 81 15.98 1.79 18.51
C ASN A 81 16.09 2.74 17.31
N ILE A 82 15.60 3.99 17.41
CA ILE A 82 15.52 4.91 16.27
C ILE A 82 16.85 5.11 15.54
N ASP A 83 17.97 5.24 16.25
CA ASP A 83 19.30 5.43 15.63
C ASP A 83 19.71 4.21 14.78
N LEU A 84 19.39 3.01 15.25
CA LEU A 84 19.64 1.78 14.50
C LEU A 84 18.71 1.68 13.30
N VAL A 85 17.42 1.94 13.49
CA VAL A 85 16.41 1.90 12.41
C VAL A 85 16.76 2.90 11.32
N GLU A 86 17.11 4.14 11.68
CA GLU A 86 17.49 5.17 10.73
C GLU A 86 18.70 4.74 9.89
N ARG A 87 19.71 4.12 10.51
CA ARG A 87 20.84 3.53 9.78
C ARG A 87 20.37 2.42 8.83
N GLN A 88 19.51 1.51 9.28
CA GLN A 88 18.99 0.44 8.41
C GLN A 88 18.16 0.98 7.24
N VAL A 89 17.34 2.02 7.45
CA VAL A 89 16.58 2.67 6.37
C VAL A 89 17.53 3.30 5.36
N ARG A 90 18.56 4.03 5.83
CA ARG A 90 19.58 4.64 4.98
C ARG A 90 20.37 3.61 4.17
N ASP A 91 20.67 2.46 4.77
CA ASP A 91 21.37 1.34 4.14
C ASP A 91 20.46 0.44 3.30
N ARG A 92 19.18 0.82 3.11
CA ARG A 92 18.15 0.05 2.37
C ARG A 92 17.93 -1.37 2.91
N ARG A 93 18.06 -1.51 4.22
CA ARG A 93 17.83 -2.75 4.99
C ARG A 93 16.58 -2.71 5.85
N ALA A 94 15.86 -1.59 5.86
CA ALA A 94 14.55 -1.46 6.45
C ALA A 94 13.71 -0.45 5.66
N PHE A 95 12.40 -0.67 5.62
CA PHE A 95 11.47 0.14 4.84
C PHE A 95 10.36 0.67 5.74
N ILE A 96 10.14 1.98 5.73
CA ILE A 96 9.02 2.60 6.46
C ILE A 96 7.73 2.15 5.78
N SER A 97 6.69 1.85 6.57
CA SER A 97 5.45 1.27 6.05
C SER A 97 4.18 1.97 6.53
N ALA A 98 3.11 1.82 5.76
CA ALA A 98 1.72 2.08 6.18
C ALA A 98 0.93 0.77 6.20
N THR A 99 -0.17 0.74 6.96
CA THR A 99 -1.08 -0.41 6.95
C THR A 99 -1.84 -0.54 5.62
N LEU A 100 -1.95 -1.78 5.13
CA LEU A 100 -3.05 -2.21 4.30
C LEU A 100 -4.11 -2.75 5.26
N PHE A 101 -5.14 -1.94 5.52
CA PHE A 101 -6.08 -2.19 6.61
C PHE A 101 -6.88 -3.48 6.39
N GLY A 102 -7.17 -4.19 7.47
CA GLY A 102 -7.92 -5.44 7.50
C GLY A 102 -8.28 -5.82 8.93
N SER A 103 -8.85 -7.01 9.10
CA SER A 103 -9.47 -7.42 10.36
C SER A 103 -8.49 -7.56 11.54
N GLU A 104 -7.20 -7.66 11.27
CA GLU A 104 -6.16 -7.86 12.29
C GLU A 104 -4.98 -6.88 12.13
N SER A 105 -5.22 -5.74 11.46
CA SER A 105 -4.17 -4.75 11.22
C SER A 105 -3.60 -4.17 12.52
N VAL A 106 -2.28 -4.21 12.62
CA VAL A 106 -1.53 -3.47 13.64
C VAL A 106 -1.25 -2.07 13.12
N LEU A 107 -1.79 -1.07 13.83
CA LEU A 107 -1.57 0.33 13.51
C LEU A 107 -0.30 0.86 14.17
N ALA A 108 0.34 1.81 13.49
CA ALA A 108 1.47 2.55 14.00
C ALA A 108 1.08 3.39 15.24
N GLU A 109 2.10 3.88 15.93
CA GLU A 109 1.99 4.88 17.00
C GLU A 109 2.42 6.26 16.49
N GLY A 110 2.45 7.25 17.39
CA GLY A 110 2.90 8.60 17.05
C GLY A 110 2.06 9.26 15.94
N GLU A 111 2.72 10.05 15.09
CA GLU A 111 2.05 10.76 14.00
C GLU A 111 1.54 9.82 12.91
N MET A 112 2.30 8.78 12.56
CA MET A 112 1.84 7.80 11.57
C MET A 112 0.59 7.08 12.07
N GLY A 113 0.55 6.69 13.33
CA GLY A 113 -0.64 6.11 13.94
C GLY A 113 -1.86 7.04 13.92
N LYS A 114 -1.66 8.36 14.05
CA LYS A 114 -2.77 9.33 13.93
C LYS A 114 -3.28 9.37 12.50
N ILE A 115 -2.40 9.33 11.51
CA ILE A 115 -2.75 9.30 10.08
C ILE A 115 -3.57 8.04 9.77
N GLU A 116 -3.08 6.87 10.19
CA GLU A 116 -3.76 5.59 9.93
C GLU A 116 -5.16 5.57 10.57
N ARG A 117 -5.27 5.92 11.85
CA ARG A 117 -6.56 5.98 12.55
C ARG A 117 -7.52 6.97 11.90
N GLN A 118 -7.04 8.13 11.47
CA GLN A 118 -7.89 9.14 10.83
C GLN A 118 -8.42 8.67 9.47
N ALA A 119 -7.60 7.98 8.65
CA ALA A 119 -8.06 7.43 7.39
C ALA A 119 -9.17 6.39 7.61
N ILE A 120 -8.98 5.47 8.56
CA ILE A 120 -9.96 4.43 8.93
C ILE A 120 -11.26 5.06 9.47
N GLN A 121 -11.15 6.04 10.36
CA GLN A 121 -12.30 6.72 10.97
C GLN A 121 -13.11 7.54 9.97
N ARG A 122 -12.45 8.24 9.03
CA ARG A 122 -13.14 9.03 7.98
C ARG A 122 -14.03 8.17 7.10
N GLU A 123 -13.59 6.95 6.85
CA GLU A 123 -14.32 5.95 6.06
C GLU A 123 -15.33 5.15 6.90
N GLY A 124 -15.40 5.40 8.21
CA GLY A 124 -16.31 4.71 9.13
C GLY A 124 -16.01 3.22 9.32
N LEU A 125 -14.78 2.80 9.07
CA LEU A 125 -14.41 1.39 9.02
C LEU A 125 -14.13 0.80 10.40
N ARG A 126 -14.50 -0.46 10.54
CA ARG A 126 -14.14 -1.33 11.65
C ARG A 126 -13.42 -2.58 11.13
N PRO A 127 -12.62 -3.28 11.96
CA PRO A 127 -11.94 -4.50 11.54
C PRO A 127 -12.89 -5.57 10.98
N GLU A 128 -14.11 -5.66 11.51
CA GLU A 128 -15.10 -6.66 11.10
C GLU A 128 -15.60 -6.46 9.66
N ASP A 129 -15.48 -5.24 9.12
CA ASP A 129 -15.93 -4.94 7.76
C ASP A 129 -15.02 -5.59 6.69
N PHE A 130 -13.83 -6.06 7.10
CA PHE A 130 -12.91 -6.87 6.27
C PHE A 130 -13.07 -8.37 6.50
N LEU A 131 -14.06 -8.80 7.28
CA LEU A 131 -14.52 -10.19 7.35
C LEU A 131 -15.76 -10.33 6.46
N VAL A 132 -15.67 -11.18 5.44
CA VAL A 132 -16.74 -11.37 4.44
C VAL A 132 -17.25 -12.82 4.50
N PRO A 133 -18.09 -13.20 5.49
CA PRO A 133 -18.54 -14.58 5.65
C PRO A 133 -19.26 -15.16 4.42
N ALA A 134 -19.96 -14.31 3.65
CA ALA A 134 -20.64 -14.72 2.43
C ALA A 134 -19.67 -15.11 1.29
N ILE A 135 -18.45 -14.55 1.30
CA ILE A 135 -17.39 -14.82 0.33
C ILE A 135 -16.06 -14.94 1.09
N PRO A 136 -15.81 -16.05 1.81
CA PRO A 136 -14.73 -16.11 2.81
C PRO A 136 -13.34 -15.74 2.29
N HIS A 137 -13.02 -16.07 1.04
CA HIS A 137 -11.73 -15.75 0.41
C HIS A 137 -11.53 -14.25 0.12
N CYS A 138 -12.59 -13.44 0.20
CA CYS A 138 -12.53 -11.98 0.18
C CYS A 138 -12.32 -11.37 1.58
N SER A 139 -12.22 -12.19 2.64
CA SER A 139 -11.82 -11.68 3.94
C SER A 139 -10.32 -11.35 3.94
N SER A 140 -9.93 -10.24 4.55
CA SER A 140 -8.52 -9.84 4.63
C SER A 140 -8.12 -9.49 6.05
N ARG A 141 -7.06 -10.15 6.54
CA ARG A 141 -6.43 -9.84 7.83
C ARG A 141 -5.69 -8.50 7.80
N GLY A 142 -5.43 -7.97 6.60
CA GLY A 142 -4.57 -6.80 6.38
C GLY A 142 -3.10 -7.18 6.40
N SER A 143 -2.26 -6.20 6.07
CA SER A 143 -0.80 -6.32 6.09
C SER A 143 -0.18 -4.93 6.24
N ARG A 144 1.13 -4.80 5.99
CA ARG A 144 1.80 -3.51 5.86
C ARG A 144 2.55 -3.45 4.55
N ARG A 145 2.63 -2.26 3.98
CA ARG A 145 3.31 -1.99 2.72
C ARG A 145 4.28 -0.84 2.90
N GLU A 146 5.47 -1.00 2.35
CA GLU A 146 6.50 0.04 2.28
C GLU A 146 6.00 1.31 1.58
N LEU A 147 6.39 2.48 2.10
CA LEU A 147 5.97 3.78 1.58
C LEU A 147 6.70 4.17 0.29
N ILE A 148 7.95 3.74 0.14
CA ILE A 148 8.81 4.00 -1.00
C ILE A 148 9.11 2.67 -1.68
N CYS A 149 8.88 2.62 -3.00
CA CYS A 149 9.46 1.58 -3.85
C CYS A 149 10.83 2.04 -4.35
N GLU A 150 11.84 1.20 -4.18
CA GLU A 150 13.18 1.45 -4.70
C GLU A 150 13.26 1.10 -6.20
N TYR A 151 14.00 1.90 -6.95
CA TYR A 151 14.39 1.62 -8.34
C TYR A 151 15.89 1.39 -8.44
N ARG A 152 16.32 0.65 -9.46
CA ARG A 152 17.75 0.40 -9.78
C ARG A 152 18.06 0.73 -11.23
N ASP A 153 19.32 1.07 -11.49
CA ASP A 153 19.86 1.34 -12.82
C ASP A 153 19.05 2.33 -13.66
N LEU A 154 18.55 3.40 -13.03
CA LEU A 154 17.83 4.45 -13.74
C LEU A 154 18.75 5.16 -14.72
N ARG A 155 18.39 5.11 -16.00
CA ARG A 155 19.01 5.88 -17.09
C ARG A 155 17.92 6.63 -17.83
N LEU A 156 18.18 7.92 -18.07
CA LEU A 156 17.35 8.79 -18.87
C LEU A 156 18.18 9.26 -20.07
N ASP A 157 17.72 8.95 -21.27
CA ASP A 157 18.27 9.48 -22.51
C ASP A 157 17.31 10.55 -23.03
N VAL A 158 17.72 11.81 -22.96
CA VAL A 158 16.88 12.98 -23.26
C VAL A 158 17.16 13.42 -24.70
N GLY A 159 16.14 13.34 -25.55
CA GLY A 159 16.15 13.84 -26.93
C GLY A 159 15.46 15.19 -27.06
N GLU A 160 15.24 15.64 -28.31
CA GLU A 160 14.61 16.94 -28.59
C GLU A 160 13.13 16.99 -28.16
N ASP A 161 12.37 15.91 -28.37
CA ASP A 161 10.91 15.86 -28.13
C ASP A 161 10.48 14.92 -26.98
N GLY A 162 11.42 14.46 -26.15
CA GLY A 162 11.08 13.56 -25.05
C GLY A 162 12.29 12.84 -24.46
N TYR A 163 12.02 11.77 -23.69
CA TYR A 163 13.08 10.96 -23.09
C TYR A 163 12.77 9.46 -23.15
N THR A 164 13.82 8.65 -23.26
CA THR A 164 13.76 7.21 -23.05
C THR A 164 14.25 6.89 -21.65
N ALA A 165 13.41 6.24 -20.83
CA ALA A 165 13.77 5.79 -19.49
C ALA A 165 14.00 4.28 -19.44
N SER A 166 15.07 3.84 -18.79
CA SER A 166 15.30 2.44 -18.44
C SER A 166 15.64 2.32 -16.97
N PHE A 167 15.04 1.35 -16.27
CA PHE A 167 15.21 1.12 -14.84
C PHE A 167 14.66 -0.26 -14.46
N PHE A 168 15.07 -0.78 -13.30
CA PHE A 168 14.48 -1.95 -12.67
C PHE A 168 13.62 -1.54 -11.47
N LEU A 169 12.47 -2.21 -11.33
CA LEU A 169 11.59 -2.09 -10.18
C LEU A 169 11.44 -3.45 -9.48
N GLY A 170 11.13 -3.40 -8.18
CA GLY A 170 10.70 -4.57 -7.44
C GLY A 170 9.37 -5.15 -7.96
N LYS A 171 9.10 -6.41 -7.65
CA LYS A 171 7.81 -7.04 -7.99
C LYS A 171 6.67 -6.26 -7.33
N GLY A 172 5.58 -6.04 -8.07
CA GLY A 172 4.41 -5.30 -7.56
C GLY A 172 4.53 -3.77 -7.61
N CYS A 173 5.65 -3.24 -8.11
CA CYS A 173 5.78 -1.83 -8.47
C CYS A 173 5.48 -1.63 -9.97
N TYR A 174 4.88 -0.47 -10.29
CA TYR A 174 4.45 -0.13 -11.64
C TYR A 174 5.31 1.00 -12.19
N ALA A 175 5.73 0.88 -13.45
CA ALA A 175 6.53 1.90 -14.14
C ALA A 175 5.86 3.28 -14.12
N THR A 176 4.53 3.31 -14.22
CA THR A 176 3.72 4.53 -14.16
C THR A 176 3.91 5.30 -12.86
N VAL A 177 4.08 4.62 -11.72
CA VAL A 177 4.29 5.27 -10.41
C VAL A 177 5.64 6.00 -10.38
N LEU A 178 6.68 5.40 -10.95
CA LEU A 178 7.99 6.06 -11.04
C LEU A 178 7.95 7.21 -12.06
N LEU A 179 7.45 6.94 -13.26
CA LEU A 179 7.41 7.93 -14.36
C LEU A 179 6.55 9.15 -14.02
N ARG A 180 5.49 8.96 -13.23
CA ARG A 180 4.69 10.07 -12.68
C ARG A 180 5.54 11.12 -11.97
N GLU A 181 6.59 10.71 -11.28
CA GLU A 181 7.48 11.65 -10.58
C GLU A 181 8.40 12.44 -11.51
N PHE A 182 8.54 12.03 -12.77
CA PHE A 182 9.25 12.78 -13.82
C PHE A 182 8.29 13.59 -14.69
N MET A 183 7.19 12.99 -15.13
CA MET A 183 6.24 13.59 -16.07
C MET A 183 5.39 14.67 -15.42
N LYS A 184 4.95 14.44 -14.16
CA LYS A 184 4.02 15.33 -13.44
C LYS A 184 2.74 15.68 -14.22
N SER A 185 2.35 14.84 -15.19
CA SER A 185 1.14 14.96 -15.99
C SER A 185 -0.04 14.19 -15.39
N ASP A 186 -1.24 14.48 -15.88
CA ASP A 186 -2.45 13.77 -15.48
C ASP A 186 -2.49 12.34 -16.02
N LEU A 187 -3.26 11.46 -15.34
CA LEU A 187 -3.27 10.01 -15.60
C LEU A 187 -3.76 9.61 -17.00
N ASP A 188 -4.50 10.48 -17.66
CA ASP A 188 -4.98 10.37 -19.03
C ASP A 188 -3.96 10.82 -20.09
N GLU A 189 -2.86 11.44 -19.67
CA GLU A 189 -1.78 11.93 -20.54
C GLU A 189 -0.51 11.04 -20.50
N TYR A 190 -0.60 9.82 -19.94
CA TYR A 190 0.50 8.83 -19.92
C TYR A 190 0.62 8.04 -21.21
#